data_AF-V4A5K2-F1
#
_entry.id   AF-V4A5K2-F1
#
_cell.length_a   1.000
_cell.length_b   1.000
_cell.length_c   1.000
_cell.angle_alpha   90.00
_cell.angle_beta   90.00
_cell.angle_gamma   90.00
#
_symmetry.space_group_name_H-M   'P 1'
#
loop_
_entity.id
_entity.type
_entity.pdbx_description
1 polymer ?
#
loop_
_entity_poly.entity_id
_entity_poly.type
_entity_poly.pdbx_seq_one_letter_code
_entity_poly.pdbx_strand_id
1 'polypeptide(L)'
;MLNRIDNLFPNLKPSDPLPEEFYDKLMNVVELFVGTDCIDQMLKYLGQYDRKRLILISHNGSGFDNWIVLKNAKKLTHCPLKTPRGILSFPLSNPYTDEGLQKKWKRQKEIKSNYLQHINFTCSYQHESSSLAAWGNSSNLPANLRKIADVDIAKYTQDNWEELRHEWEPYAKRDTLCLGACLIKYNQVTKEVVNQNMSNNLTAPSLSLKGWYYLYHYDKEMVEEE
;
A
#
# COMPACT_ATOMS: atom_id res chain seq x y z
N MET A 1 -13.45 6.27 -0.25
CA MET A 1 -12.81 7.42 0.43
C MET A 1 -12.87 8.64 -0.46
N LEU A 2 -12.30 8.61 -1.69
CA LEU A 2 -12.46 9.67 -2.70
C LEU A 2 -13.93 9.94 -3.07
N ASN A 3 -14.73 8.92 -3.40
CA ASN A 3 -16.18 9.12 -3.62
C ASN A 3 -16.95 9.67 -2.40
N ARG A 4 -16.42 9.50 -1.17
CA ARG A 4 -16.99 10.16 0.02
C ARG A 4 -16.56 11.62 0.12
N ILE A 5 -15.35 11.95 -0.33
CA ILE A 5 -14.81 13.32 -0.40
C ILE A 5 -15.55 14.12 -1.48
N ASP A 6 -15.77 13.53 -2.66
CA ASP A 6 -16.50 14.18 -3.77
C ASP A 6 -17.97 14.48 -3.39
N ASN A 7 -18.61 13.55 -2.66
CA ASN A 7 -19.98 13.73 -2.16
C ASN A 7 -20.09 14.74 -1.01
N LEU A 8 -19.03 14.93 -0.21
CA LEU A 8 -19.03 15.87 0.92
C LEU A 8 -18.63 17.28 0.47
N PHE A 9 -17.87 17.41 -0.62
CA PHE A 9 -17.37 18.69 -1.12
C PHE A 9 -17.37 18.73 -2.66
N PRO A 10 -18.53 18.92 -3.29
CA PRO A 10 -18.65 18.90 -4.77
C PRO A 10 -17.90 20.04 -5.47
N ASN A 11 -17.43 21.05 -4.72
CA ASN A 11 -16.72 22.23 -5.24
C ASN A 11 -15.20 22.20 -5.00
N LEU A 12 -14.65 21.12 -4.43
CA LEU A 12 -13.21 20.99 -4.25
C LEU A 12 -12.58 20.70 -5.62
N LYS A 13 -11.80 21.64 -6.18
CA LYS A 13 -11.02 21.32 -7.38
C LYS A 13 -10.03 20.22 -7.01
N PRO A 14 -9.68 19.31 -7.93
CA PRO A 14 -8.87 18.15 -7.56
C PRO A 14 -7.49 18.50 -6.97
N SER A 15 -6.98 19.72 -7.22
CA SER A 15 -5.73 20.24 -6.68
C SER A 15 -5.85 21.06 -5.39
N ASP A 16 -7.06 21.53 -5.04
CA ASP A 16 -7.25 22.39 -3.86
C ASP A 16 -6.93 21.60 -2.59
N PRO A 17 -6.37 22.24 -1.55
CA PRO A 17 -6.09 21.55 -0.30
C PRO A 17 -7.39 21.05 0.33
N LEU A 18 -7.33 19.85 0.92
CA LEU A 18 -8.41 19.35 1.77
C LEU A 18 -8.63 20.29 2.96
N PRO A 19 -9.86 20.42 3.48
CA PRO A 19 -10.11 21.16 4.71
C PRO A 19 -9.23 20.64 5.85
N GLU A 20 -8.67 21.55 6.65
CA GLU A 20 -7.69 21.23 7.70
C GLU A 20 -8.21 20.16 8.66
N GLU A 21 -9.45 20.29 9.15
CA GLU A 21 -10.08 19.30 10.03
C GLU A 21 -10.10 17.88 9.42
N PHE A 22 -10.30 17.78 8.10
CA PHE A 22 -10.28 16.49 7.41
C PHE A 22 -8.86 15.99 7.23
N TYR A 23 -7.91 16.86 6.87
CA TYR A 23 -6.50 16.52 6.78
C TYR A 23 -5.93 15.99 8.10
N ASP A 24 -6.25 16.64 9.22
CA ASP A 24 -5.82 16.22 10.56
C ASP A 24 -6.35 14.84 10.93
N LYS A 25 -7.60 14.55 10.58
CA LYS A 25 -8.17 13.20 10.72
C LYS A 25 -7.39 12.18 9.91
N LEU A 26 -6.94 12.50 8.70
CA LEU A 26 -6.10 11.60 7.91
C LEU A 26 -4.73 11.37 8.55
N MET A 27 -4.10 12.43 9.03
CA MET A 27 -2.80 12.36 9.72
C MET A 27 -2.86 11.48 10.97
N ASN A 28 -3.99 11.50 11.68
CA ASN A 28 -4.24 10.68 12.86
C ASN A 28 -4.56 9.21 12.56
N VAL A 29 -4.91 8.87 11.31
CA VAL A 29 -5.13 7.47 10.89
C VAL A 29 -3.81 6.79 10.51
N VAL A 30 -2.75 7.55 10.23
CA VAL A 30 -1.45 6.97 9.92
C VAL A 30 -0.76 6.50 11.19
N GLU A 31 -0.59 5.19 11.29
CA GLU A 31 0.19 4.56 12.34
C GLU A 31 1.68 4.58 12.02
N LEU A 32 2.48 4.95 13.02
CA LEU A 32 3.93 4.92 12.95
C LEU A 32 4.47 3.95 14.00
N PHE A 33 5.35 3.05 13.57
CA PHE A 33 6.04 2.11 14.44
C PHE A 33 7.51 2.51 14.53
N VAL A 34 8.01 2.71 15.75
CA VAL A 34 9.36 3.25 16.01
C VAL A 34 10.12 2.33 16.95
N GLY A 35 11.45 2.46 16.98
CA GLY A 35 12.33 1.60 17.77
C GLY A 35 12.81 0.35 17.01
N THR A 36 13.58 -0.49 17.70
CA THR A 36 14.24 -1.67 17.11
C THR A 36 13.28 -2.83 16.83
N ASP A 37 12.11 -2.84 17.47
CA ASP A 37 11.06 -3.84 17.27
C ASP A 37 9.90 -3.31 16.40
N CYS A 38 10.10 -2.22 15.65
CA CYS A 38 9.06 -1.57 14.85
C CYS A 38 8.35 -2.52 13.85
N ILE A 39 9.09 -3.48 13.26
CA ILE A 39 8.50 -4.51 12.38
C ILE A 39 7.59 -5.45 13.17
N ASP A 40 8.00 -5.87 14.38
CA ASP A 40 7.16 -6.70 15.24
C ASP A 40 5.92 -5.94 15.72
N GLN A 41 6.06 -4.65 16.06
CA GLN A 41 4.92 -3.78 16.40
C GLN A 41 3.93 -3.69 15.23
N MET A 42 4.42 -3.43 14.01
CA MET A 42 3.59 -3.40 12.80
C MET A 42 2.86 -4.73 12.59
N LEU A 43 3.56 -5.86 12.70
CA LEU A 43 2.94 -7.18 12.50
C LEU A 43 1.91 -7.51 13.58
N LYS A 44 2.14 -7.12 14.84
CA LYS A 44 1.15 -7.24 15.93
C LYS A 44 -0.09 -6.42 15.65
N TYR A 45 0.08 -5.17 15.22
CA TYR A 45 -1.02 -4.28 14.84
C TYR A 45 -1.86 -4.90 13.72
N LEU A 46 -1.21 -5.36 12.64
CA LEU A 46 -1.90 -6.02 11.51
C LEU A 46 -2.59 -7.33 11.90
N GLY A 47 -2.01 -8.08 12.85
CA GLY A 47 -2.52 -9.37 13.31
C GLY A 47 -3.90 -9.31 13.99
N GLN A 48 -4.35 -8.13 14.39
CA GLN A 48 -5.66 -7.88 14.98
C GLN A 48 -6.76 -7.59 13.94
N TYR A 49 -6.37 -7.31 12.69
CA TYR A 49 -7.34 -7.06 11.64
C TYR A 49 -7.96 -8.35 11.15
N ASP A 50 -9.30 -8.40 11.11
CA ASP A 50 -10.10 -9.49 10.55
C ASP A 50 -10.03 -9.52 9.01
N ARG A 51 -8.81 -9.71 8.51
CA ARG A 51 -8.44 -9.84 7.11
C ARG A 51 -7.36 -10.91 7.02
N LYS A 52 -7.72 -12.08 6.49
CA LYS A 52 -6.80 -13.21 6.34
C LYS A 52 -5.67 -12.95 5.33
N ARG A 53 -5.90 -12.09 4.34
CA ARG A 53 -4.92 -11.72 3.32
C ARG A 53 -4.78 -10.20 3.28
N LEU A 54 -3.55 -9.73 3.42
CA LEU A 54 -3.17 -8.33 3.31
C LEU A 54 -2.11 -8.15 2.23
N ILE A 55 -2.13 -6.99 1.58
CA ILE A 55 -1.08 -6.53 0.67
C ILE A 55 -0.55 -5.22 1.26
N LEU A 56 0.74 -5.17 1.57
CA LEU A 56 1.43 -3.97 2.00
C LEU A 56 2.25 -3.45 0.84
N ILE A 57 2.10 -2.16 0.55
CA ILE A 57 2.68 -1.55 -0.64
C ILE A 57 3.68 -0.49 -0.21
N SER A 58 4.92 -0.65 -0.67
CA SER A 58 6.00 0.34 -0.56
C SER A 58 6.27 0.95 -1.93
N HIS A 59 6.49 2.26 -2.00
CA HIS A 59 6.92 2.90 -3.24
C HIS A 59 8.45 2.83 -3.36
N ASN A 60 8.94 2.24 -4.46
CA ASN A 60 10.38 1.96 -4.66
C ASN A 60 11.02 1.02 -3.60
N GLY A 61 10.21 0.23 -2.88
CA GLY A 61 10.74 -0.61 -1.80
C GLY A 61 11.53 -1.85 -2.23
N SER A 62 11.70 -2.12 -3.53
CA SER A 62 12.38 -3.34 -3.98
C SER A 62 13.86 -3.39 -3.61
N GLY A 63 14.52 -2.23 -3.54
CA GLY A 63 15.92 -2.11 -3.15
C GLY A 63 16.14 -1.95 -1.64
N PHE A 64 15.10 -1.58 -0.87
CA PHE A 64 15.28 -1.11 0.51
C PHE A 64 14.21 -1.66 1.46
N ASP A 65 12.98 -1.16 1.42
CA ASP A 65 11.93 -1.50 2.40
C ASP A 65 11.68 -3.00 2.51
N ASN A 66 11.59 -3.67 1.35
CA ASN A 66 11.36 -5.11 1.31
C ASN A 66 12.55 -5.90 1.90
N TRP A 67 13.78 -5.39 1.76
CA TRP A 67 14.96 -6.01 2.37
C TRP A 67 14.95 -5.86 3.89
N ILE A 68 14.53 -4.71 4.43
CA ILE A 68 14.46 -4.48 5.87
C ILE A 68 13.50 -5.49 6.50
N VAL A 69 12.29 -5.62 5.95
CA VAL A 69 11.31 -6.57 6.47
C VAL A 69 11.80 -8.01 6.30
N LEU A 70 12.38 -8.35 5.14
CA LEU A 70 12.90 -9.69 4.87
C LEU A 70 13.98 -10.11 5.88
N LYS A 71 14.91 -9.20 6.21
CA LYS A 71 15.98 -9.47 7.19
C LYS A 71 15.44 -9.68 8.61
N ASN A 72 14.33 -9.02 8.95
CA ASN A 72 13.70 -9.13 10.26
C ASN A 72 12.66 -10.27 10.34
N ALA A 73 12.29 -10.88 9.20
CA ALA A 73 11.35 -11.98 9.17
C ALA A 73 11.99 -13.27 9.71
N LYS A 74 11.44 -13.80 10.81
CA LYS A 74 11.90 -15.06 11.44
C LYS A 74 11.79 -16.27 10.51
N LYS A 75 10.79 -16.29 9.63
CA LYS A 75 10.56 -17.38 8.67
C LYS A 75 9.83 -16.89 7.44
N LEU A 76 10.39 -17.21 6.27
CA LEU A 76 9.69 -17.01 5.00
C LEU A 76 8.78 -18.18 4.71
N THR A 77 7.62 -17.86 4.14
CA THR A 77 6.64 -18.89 3.78
C THR A 77 6.73 -19.31 2.34
N HIS A 78 7.22 -18.44 1.47
CA HIS A 78 7.58 -18.77 0.10
C HIS A 78 8.77 -17.93 -0.36
N CYS A 79 9.35 -18.29 -1.50
CA CYS A 79 10.45 -17.57 -2.10
C CYS A 79 10.04 -16.14 -2.50
N PRO A 80 10.84 -15.12 -2.14
CA PRO A 80 10.66 -13.77 -2.67
C PRO A 80 10.75 -13.75 -4.20
N LEU A 81 9.88 -12.94 -4.83
CA LEU A 81 10.01 -12.60 -6.24
C LEU A 81 11.08 -11.51 -6.38
N LYS A 82 12.24 -11.90 -6.91
CA LYS A 82 13.38 -11.02 -7.15
C LYS A 82 13.48 -10.66 -8.63
N THR A 83 13.83 -9.41 -8.89
CA THR A 83 14.20 -8.88 -10.21
C THR A 83 15.62 -8.30 -10.13
N PRO A 84 16.24 -7.87 -11.25
CA PRO A 84 17.51 -7.13 -11.20
C PRO A 84 17.45 -5.87 -10.34
N ARG A 85 16.26 -5.27 -10.13
CA ARG A 85 16.04 -4.09 -9.28
C ARG A 85 15.79 -4.41 -7.79
N GLY A 86 15.91 -5.68 -7.38
CA GLY A 86 15.70 -6.12 -6.00
C GLY A 86 14.44 -6.96 -5.79
N ILE A 87 13.93 -7.02 -4.56
CA ILE A 87 12.80 -7.85 -4.17
C ILE A 87 11.49 -7.14 -4.55
N LEU A 88 10.86 -7.57 -5.64
CA LEU A 88 9.61 -6.97 -6.09
C LEU A 88 8.46 -7.27 -5.12
N SER A 89 8.34 -8.53 -4.72
CA SER A 89 7.26 -8.97 -3.83
C SER A 89 7.73 -10.15 -2.99
N PHE A 90 7.23 -10.28 -1.76
CA PHE A 90 7.42 -11.51 -1.00
C PHE A 90 6.28 -11.75 0.00
N PRO A 91 5.89 -13.03 0.20
CA PRO A 91 4.87 -13.40 1.15
C PRO A 91 5.44 -13.73 2.55
N LEU A 92 4.72 -13.27 3.56
CA LEU A 92 4.98 -13.51 4.98
C LEU A 92 3.71 -14.06 5.64
N SER A 93 3.83 -15.10 6.45
CA SER A 93 2.76 -15.49 7.39
C SER A 93 3.00 -14.75 8.69
N ASN A 94 2.00 -13.99 9.13
CA ASN A 94 2.09 -13.16 10.32
C ASN A 94 2.05 -14.02 11.59
N PRO A 95 3.15 -14.13 12.35
CA PRO A 95 3.17 -14.94 13.57
C PRO A 95 2.32 -14.34 14.71
N TYR A 96 1.92 -13.07 14.60
CA TYR A 96 1.12 -12.37 15.61
C TYR A 96 -0.38 -12.33 15.28
N THR A 97 -0.85 -13.23 14.40
CA THR A 97 -2.28 -13.33 14.07
C THR A 97 -3.09 -13.63 15.33
N ASP A 98 -4.12 -12.82 15.61
CA ASP A 98 -4.99 -13.02 16.77
C ASP A 98 -5.60 -14.43 16.82
N GLU A 99 -5.57 -15.07 18.00
CA GLU A 99 -6.08 -16.43 18.16
C GLU A 99 -7.58 -16.57 17.89
N GLY A 100 -8.36 -15.54 18.22
CA GLY A 100 -9.78 -15.47 17.95
C GLY A 100 -10.04 -15.50 16.44
N LEU A 101 -9.29 -14.72 15.68
CA LEU A 101 -9.33 -14.72 14.21
C LEU A 101 -8.90 -16.06 13.62
N GLN A 102 -7.83 -16.68 14.13
CA GLN A 102 -7.41 -18.02 13.70
C GLN A 102 -8.54 -19.05 13.92
N LYS A 103 -9.18 -19.04 15.10
CA LYS A 103 -10.32 -19.91 15.43
C LYS A 103 -11.51 -19.64 14.52
N LYS A 104 -11.80 -18.36 14.21
CA LYS A 104 -12.86 -17.94 13.30
C LYS A 104 -12.64 -18.47 11.89
N TRP A 105 -11.48 -18.21 11.29
CA TRP A 105 -11.18 -18.66 9.92
C TRP A 105 -11.09 -20.19 9.80
N LYS A 106 -10.69 -20.87 10.89
CA LYS A 106 -10.75 -22.34 10.98
C LYS A 106 -12.16 -22.87 10.88
N ARG A 107 -13.13 -22.25 11.56
CA ARG A 107 -14.55 -22.65 11.50
C ARG A 107 -15.14 -22.41 10.11
N GLN A 108 -14.72 -21.35 9.43
CA GLN A 108 -15.20 -21.01 8.09
C GLN A 108 -14.63 -21.93 6.99
N LYS A 109 -13.72 -22.86 7.31
CA LYS A 109 -13.08 -23.80 6.36
C LYS A 109 -12.48 -23.12 5.12
N GLU A 110 -12.13 -21.84 5.20
CA GLU A 110 -11.75 -21.06 4.02
C GLU A 110 -10.50 -21.62 3.30
N ILE A 111 -9.58 -22.31 4.00
CA ILE A 111 -8.42 -23.02 3.43
C ILE A 111 -7.97 -24.16 4.38
N LYS A 112 -7.44 -25.29 3.84
CA LYS A 112 -6.92 -26.47 4.58
C LYS A 112 -5.53 -26.29 5.25
N SER A 113 -4.90 -25.10 5.22
CA SER A 113 -3.55 -24.88 5.74
C SER A 113 -3.52 -23.91 6.95
N ASN A 114 -2.32 -23.53 7.39
CA ASN A 114 -2.04 -22.60 8.49
C ASN A 114 -3.05 -21.44 8.57
N TYR A 115 -3.67 -21.22 9.73
CA TYR A 115 -4.69 -20.19 9.96
C TYR A 115 -4.11 -18.80 10.25
N LEU A 116 -2.80 -18.62 10.11
CA LEU A 116 -2.17 -17.30 10.21
C LEU A 116 -2.60 -16.39 9.05
N GLN A 117 -2.66 -15.10 9.35
CA GLN A 117 -2.81 -14.03 8.37
C GLN A 117 -1.62 -14.04 7.40
N HIS A 118 -1.92 -13.94 6.11
CA HIS A 118 -0.94 -13.89 5.04
C HIS A 118 -0.76 -12.45 4.56
N ILE A 119 0.45 -11.94 4.64
CA ILE A 119 0.83 -10.59 4.23
C ILE A 119 1.73 -10.68 3.01
N ASN A 120 1.38 -9.99 1.92
CA ASN A 120 2.25 -9.86 0.77
C ASN A 120 2.82 -8.45 0.73
N PHE A 121 4.15 -8.32 0.83
CA PHE A 121 4.84 -7.05 0.63
C PHE A 121 5.08 -6.87 -0.86
N THR A 122 4.77 -5.70 -1.41
CA THR A 122 4.83 -5.43 -2.85
C THR A 122 5.39 -4.04 -3.13
N CYS A 123 6.31 -3.96 -4.09
CA CYS A 123 6.84 -2.69 -4.57
C CYS A 123 5.94 -2.11 -5.67
N SER A 124 5.40 -0.90 -5.46
CA SER A 124 4.54 -0.23 -6.45
C SER A 124 5.31 0.31 -7.66
N TYR A 125 6.65 0.35 -7.61
CA TYR A 125 7.48 1.01 -8.62
C TYR A 125 7.42 0.34 -10.01
N GLN A 126 6.93 -0.91 -10.07
CA GLN A 126 6.66 -1.60 -11.34
C GLN A 126 5.34 -1.18 -12.00
N HIS A 127 4.50 -0.44 -11.27
CA HIS A 127 3.29 0.17 -11.80
C HIS A 127 3.51 1.64 -12.15
N GLU A 128 4.23 2.36 -11.29
CA GLU A 128 4.53 3.77 -11.46
C GLU A 128 5.98 4.03 -11.05
N SER A 129 6.83 4.35 -12.03
CA SER A 129 8.28 4.51 -11.84
C SER A 129 8.72 5.96 -11.64
N SER A 130 7.80 6.92 -11.67
CA SER A 130 8.10 8.28 -11.24
C SER A 130 8.30 8.35 -9.72
N SER A 131 8.90 9.43 -9.22
CA SER A 131 9.02 9.65 -7.78
C SER A 131 7.63 9.82 -7.16
N LEU A 132 7.50 9.59 -5.84
CA LEU A 132 6.24 9.78 -5.15
C LEU A 132 5.69 11.22 -5.31
N ALA A 133 6.57 12.22 -5.34
CA ALA A 133 6.20 13.61 -5.61
C ALA A 133 5.64 13.80 -7.03
N ALA A 134 6.31 13.22 -8.04
CA ALA A 134 5.83 13.26 -9.42
C ALA A 134 4.50 12.52 -9.57
N TRP A 135 4.34 11.35 -8.94
CA TRP A 135 3.09 10.59 -8.95
C TRP A 135 1.94 11.33 -8.27
N GLY A 136 2.19 11.97 -7.13
CA GLY A 136 1.18 12.79 -6.45
C GLY A 136 0.72 13.99 -7.28
N ASN A 137 1.66 14.61 -8.02
CA ASN A 137 1.35 15.71 -8.94
C ASN A 137 0.58 15.22 -10.17
N SER A 138 1.02 14.14 -10.83
CA SER A 138 0.35 13.60 -12.02
C SER A 138 -1.03 13.01 -11.70
N SER A 139 -1.19 12.49 -10.48
CA SER A 139 -2.49 12.03 -9.95
C SER A 139 -3.41 13.20 -9.60
N ASN A 140 -2.98 14.46 -9.75
CA ASN A 140 -3.74 15.65 -9.38
C ASN A 140 -4.37 15.52 -7.99
N LEU A 141 -3.54 15.18 -6.99
CA LEU A 141 -3.97 15.10 -5.59
C LEU A 141 -4.17 16.50 -4.98
N PRO A 142 -4.94 16.64 -3.91
CA PRO A 142 -4.96 17.85 -3.09
C PRO A 142 -3.56 18.26 -2.65
N ALA A 143 -3.26 19.57 -2.67
CA ALA A 143 -1.90 20.08 -2.39
C ALA A 143 -1.34 19.61 -1.04
N ASN A 144 -2.16 19.55 0.01
CA ASN A 144 -1.78 19.09 1.34
C ASN A 144 -1.61 17.55 1.46
N LEU A 145 -2.06 16.77 0.47
CA LEU A 145 -1.76 15.34 0.38
C LEU A 145 -0.53 15.01 -0.45
N ARG A 146 -0.03 15.95 -1.26
CA ARG A 146 1.18 15.73 -2.05
C ARG A 146 2.41 15.70 -1.15
N LYS A 147 3.37 14.86 -1.50
CA LYS A 147 4.72 14.86 -0.90
C LYS A 147 5.32 16.28 -0.93
N ILE A 148 5.93 16.68 0.18
CA ILE A 148 6.66 17.95 0.32
C ILE A 148 8.13 17.79 -0.04
N ALA A 149 8.88 18.89 0.01
CA ALA A 149 10.32 18.85 -0.11
C ALA A 149 10.93 17.78 0.81
N ASP A 150 11.93 17.09 0.29
CA ASP A 150 12.60 16.03 1.04
C ASP A 150 13.23 16.62 2.31
N VAL A 151 13.05 15.89 3.41
CA VAL A 151 13.75 16.18 4.65
C VAL A 151 15.18 15.68 4.50
N ASP A 152 16.15 16.40 5.08
CA ASP A 152 17.53 15.94 5.16
C ASP A 152 17.62 14.73 6.11
N ILE A 153 17.44 13.52 5.56
CA ILE A 153 17.44 12.27 6.32
C ILE A 153 18.80 12.06 7.03
N ALA A 154 19.90 12.60 6.49
CA ALA A 154 21.22 12.46 7.08
C ALA A 154 21.36 13.21 8.42
N LYS A 155 20.44 14.14 8.72
CA LYS A 155 20.34 14.83 10.02
C LYS A 155 19.95 13.87 11.15
N TYR A 156 19.19 12.81 10.85
CA TYR A 156 18.66 11.90 11.86
C TYR A 156 19.64 10.76 12.13
N THR A 157 20.13 10.70 13.37
CA THR A 157 21.02 9.67 13.89
C THR A 157 20.29 8.82 14.92
N GLN A 158 20.90 7.71 15.33
CA GLN A 158 20.37 6.86 16.39
C GLN A 158 20.15 7.61 17.71
N ASP A 159 20.92 8.67 17.97
CA ASP A 159 20.89 9.39 19.24
C ASP A 159 19.90 10.56 19.26
N ASN A 160 19.58 11.15 18.10
CA ASN A 160 18.78 12.38 18.04
C ASN A 160 17.41 12.22 17.36
N TRP A 161 17.14 11.09 16.70
CA TRP A 161 15.92 10.94 15.89
C TRP A 161 14.65 11.11 16.73
N GLU A 162 14.65 10.65 17.98
CA GLU A 162 13.47 10.73 18.84
C GLU A 162 13.17 12.17 19.28
N GLU A 163 14.19 12.96 19.63
CA GLU A 163 14.03 14.38 19.97
C GLU A 163 13.54 15.21 18.77
N LEU A 164 13.99 14.83 17.57
CA LEU A 164 13.61 15.47 16.31
C LEU A 164 12.31 14.92 15.71
N ARG A 165 11.52 14.15 16.47
CA ARG A 165 10.25 13.55 16.02
C ARG A 165 9.27 14.55 15.47
N HIS A 166 9.16 15.72 16.08
CA HIS A 166 8.30 16.80 15.62
C HIS A 166 8.61 17.28 14.18
N GLU A 167 9.83 17.04 13.70
CA GLU A 167 10.23 17.36 12.32
C GLU A 167 9.92 16.24 11.33
N TRP A 168 10.33 14.99 11.62
CA TRP A 168 10.23 13.90 10.64
C TRP A 168 8.87 13.19 10.65
N GLU A 169 8.14 13.20 11.76
CA GLU A 169 6.84 12.50 11.86
C GLU A 169 5.81 13.05 10.87
N PRO A 170 5.58 14.37 10.78
CA PRO A 170 4.64 14.92 9.80
C PRO A 170 5.01 14.57 8.36
N TYR A 171 6.31 14.55 8.05
CA TYR A 171 6.82 14.16 6.75
C TYR A 171 6.53 12.68 6.43
N ALA A 172 6.86 11.76 7.34
CA ALA A 172 6.63 10.33 7.16
C ALA A 172 5.14 9.99 7.00
N LYS A 173 4.28 10.65 7.80
CA LYS A 173 2.83 10.52 7.70
C LYS A 173 2.32 11.02 6.35
N ARG A 174 2.80 12.18 5.91
CA ARG A 174 2.41 12.78 4.64
C ARG A 174 2.84 11.94 3.43
N ASP A 175 4.03 11.36 3.45
CA ASP A 175 4.47 10.42 2.40
C ASP A 175 3.56 9.19 2.33
N THR A 176 3.16 8.65 3.48
CA THR A 176 2.25 7.50 3.56
C THR A 176 0.87 7.85 3.02
N LEU A 177 0.31 9.01 3.39
CA LEU A 177 -0.96 9.51 2.85
C LEU A 177 -0.89 9.77 1.34
N CYS A 178 0.20 10.38 0.86
CA CYS A 178 0.43 10.62 -0.56
C CYS A 178 0.40 9.30 -1.34
N LEU A 179 1.13 8.29 -0.88
CA LEU A 179 1.16 6.96 -1.51
C LEU A 179 -0.23 6.31 -1.46
N GLY A 180 -0.89 6.33 -0.32
CA GLY A 180 -2.24 5.80 -0.16
C GLY A 180 -3.24 6.43 -1.14
N ALA A 181 -3.22 7.77 -1.26
CA ALA A 181 -4.09 8.51 -2.17
C ALA A 181 -3.80 8.19 -3.64
N CYS A 182 -2.52 8.15 -4.04
CA CYS A 182 -2.10 7.73 -5.38
C CYS A 182 -2.62 6.32 -5.72
N LEU A 183 -2.45 5.36 -4.79
CA LEU A 183 -2.88 3.98 -4.98
C LEU A 183 -4.39 3.84 -5.11
N ILE A 184 -5.17 4.57 -4.29
CA ILE A 184 -6.63 4.55 -4.37
C ILE A 184 -7.07 5.05 -5.75
N LYS A 185 -6.53 6.19 -6.22
CA LYS A 185 -6.89 6.77 -7.52
C LYS A 185 -6.45 5.87 -8.68
N TYR A 186 -5.23 5.35 -8.63
CA TYR A 186 -4.72 4.39 -9.62
C TYR A 186 -5.61 3.15 -9.70
N ASN A 187 -5.95 2.54 -8.57
CA ASN A 187 -6.78 1.34 -8.52
C ASN A 187 -8.23 1.61 -8.97
N GLN A 188 -8.76 2.80 -8.71
CA GLN A 188 -10.09 3.21 -9.19
C GLN A 188 -10.11 3.29 -10.72
N VAL A 189 -9.20 4.05 -11.31
CA VAL A 189 -9.12 4.23 -12.77
C VAL A 189 -8.83 2.91 -13.47
N THR A 190 -7.88 2.13 -12.99
CA THR A 190 -7.54 0.84 -13.62
C THR A 190 -8.68 -0.17 -13.54
N LYS A 191 -9.42 -0.19 -12.42
CA LYS A 191 -10.60 -1.04 -12.30
C LYS A 191 -11.71 -0.60 -13.27
N GLU A 192 -11.91 0.69 -13.47
CA GLU A 192 -12.90 1.21 -14.41
C GLU A 192 -12.54 0.89 -15.87
N VAL A 193 -11.26 1.08 -16.25
CA VAL A 193 -10.82 0.96 -17.65
C VAL A 193 -10.59 -0.49 -18.07
N VAL A 194 -10.02 -1.33 -17.19
CA VAL A 194 -9.59 -2.69 -17.55
C VAL A 194 -10.08 -3.78 -16.59
N ASN A 195 -11.00 -3.47 -15.68
CA ASN A 195 -11.53 -4.40 -14.66
C ASN A 195 -10.42 -5.13 -13.85
N GLN A 196 -9.28 -4.48 -13.67
CA GLN A 196 -8.11 -5.01 -12.98
C GLN A 196 -7.44 -3.89 -12.17
N ASN A 197 -6.63 -4.23 -11.17
CA ASN A 197 -5.88 -3.23 -10.39
C ASN A 197 -4.55 -3.81 -9.86
N MET A 198 -3.84 -3.05 -9.02
CA MET A 198 -2.53 -3.43 -8.46
C MET A 198 -2.60 -4.63 -7.49
N SER A 199 -3.77 -4.94 -6.94
CA SER A 199 -3.93 -6.17 -6.13
C SER A 199 -3.95 -7.45 -6.99
N ASN A 200 -4.32 -7.32 -8.27
CA ASN A 200 -4.41 -8.43 -9.22
C ASN A 200 -3.16 -8.58 -10.09
N ASN A 201 -2.29 -7.57 -10.10
CA ASN A 201 -1.17 -7.44 -11.02
C ASN A 201 0.05 -6.92 -10.29
N LEU A 202 1.20 -7.56 -10.52
CA LEU A 202 2.47 -7.18 -9.91
C LEU A 202 3.18 -6.05 -10.68
N THR A 203 2.80 -5.82 -11.93
CA THR A 203 3.44 -4.86 -12.84
C THR A 203 2.39 -4.20 -13.76
N ALA A 204 2.70 -3.00 -14.26
CA ALA A 204 1.88 -2.35 -15.29
C ALA A 204 1.74 -3.19 -16.58
N PRO A 205 2.79 -3.82 -17.13
CA PRO A 205 2.62 -4.72 -18.27
C PRO A 205 1.67 -5.89 -18.02
N SER A 206 1.70 -6.50 -16.82
CA SER A 206 0.72 -7.54 -16.44
C SER A 206 -0.70 -7.00 -16.41
N LEU A 207 -0.88 -5.80 -15.85
CA LEU A 207 -2.18 -5.11 -15.83
C LEU A 207 -2.72 -4.89 -17.25
N SER A 208 -1.90 -4.35 -18.16
CA SER A 208 -2.31 -4.09 -19.54
C SER A 208 -2.64 -5.38 -20.28
N LEU A 209 -1.79 -6.41 -20.16
CA LEU A 209 -2.00 -7.68 -20.87
C LEU A 209 -3.26 -8.39 -20.38
N LYS A 210 -3.47 -8.51 -19.06
CA LYS A 210 -4.67 -9.15 -18.51
C LYS A 210 -5.92 -8.32 -18.78
N GLY A 211 -5.80 -7.00 -18.74
CA GLY A 211 -6.87 -6.08 -19.07
C GLY A 211 -7.33 -6.24 -20.52
N TRP A 212 -6.39 -6.18 -21.47
CA TRP A 212 -6.66 -6.42 -22.88
C TRP A 212 -7.28 -7.80 -23.12
N TYR A 213 -6.70 -8.85 -22.51
CA TYR A 213 -7.23 -10.21 -22.65
C TYR A 213 -8.66 -10.31 -22.13
N TYR A 214 -8.94 -9.74 -20.96
CA TYR A 214 -10.28 -9.73 -20.38
C TYR A 214 -11.28 -9.03 -21.30
N LEU A 215 -10.97 -7.80 -21.76
CA LEU A 215 -11.85 -7.04 -22.64
C LEU A 215 -12.08 -7.74 -23.98
N TYR A 216 -11.02 -8.26 -24.61
CA TYR A 216 -11.12 -8.93 -25.91
C TYR A 216 -11.99 -10.19 -25.87
N HIS A 217 -11.90 -10.99 -24.80
CA HIS A 217 -12.67 -12.22 -24.69
C HIS A 217 -14.08 -11.99 -24.18
N TYR A 218 -14.26 -11.08 -23.22
CA TYR A 218 -15.59 -10.79 -22.66
C TYR A 218 -16.48 -10.06 -23.67
N ASP A 219 -15.94 -9.11 -24.45
CA ASP A 219 -16.71 -8.46 -25.52
C ASP A 219 -17.05 -9.43 -26.66
N LYS A 220 -16.20 -10.43 -26.92
CA LYS A 220 -16.51 -11.47 -27.92
C LYS A 220 -17.63 -12.40 -27.49
N GLU A 221 -17.63 -12.85 -26.23
CA GLU A 221 -18.70 -13.68 -25.70
C GLU A 221 -20.05 -12.94 -25.74
N MET A 222 -20.07 -11.63 -25.50
CA MET A 222 -21.29 -10.81 -25.60
C MET A 222 -21.78 -10.56 -27.05
N VAL A 223 -20.88 -10.56 -28.04
CA VAL A 223 -21.22 -10.32 -29.47
C VAL A 223 -21.60 -11.63 -30.19
N GLU A 224 -21.11 -12.78 -29.74
CA GLU A 224 -21.47 -14.10 -30.29
C GLU A 224 -22.79 -14.66 -29.71
N GLU A 225 -23.37 -14.02 -28.69
CA GLU A 225 -24.66 -14.37 -28.08
C GLU A 225 -25.89 -13.60 -28.63
N GLU A 226 -25.73 -12.76 -29.67
CA GLU A 226 -26.83 -12.13 -30.44
C GLU A 226 -27.22 -12.93 -31.70
#